data_AF-A0A934WZP4-F1
#
_entry.id   AF-A0A934WZP4-F1
#
_cell.length_a   1.000
_cell.length_b   1.000
_cell.length_c   1.000
_cell.angle_alpha   90.00
_cell.angle_beta   90.00
_cell.angle_gamma   90.00
#
_symmetry.space_group_name_H-M   'P 1'
#
loop_
_entity.id
_entity.type
_entity.pdbx_description
1 polymer ?
#
loop_
_entity_poly.entity_id
_entity_poly.type
_entity_poly.pdbx_seq_one_letter_code
_entity_poly.pdbx_strand_id
1 'polypeptide(L)'
;MYLLFPGRHHLLTQFQFDYLQKIIQEKSEDKIVGIVFAVTSANHSGTKRNPIPFYLRAMMIQEFCEYLPAKSYVFGIDDVGELENFASYTLKQIQHQSEQKLQLNAENTLLICSTPVMEMYKKLGFKVLTAELQDEKYQSYQTALPWELVESISEHTDWAQANEIVSLIHQASKKIWQTYSLDEKVRNILNDPIIGEDGDITESRDYNSYVRQMDEIAEIKYKDTARYIKPGIIGDIGCAVGSWIKQASEDPRFRESDFYGIEVARQLYEICLQRKNNREFGNPYVFFAQKNAVTSFVFQKESMNTIHTSSLTHEIESYGNRQDLLKFISNRYEELQSGGVWINRDVIGPENGSKTILMQLTTEDGRNDDFDLVFSDNTLLAEYLGGLSTYALFKRFCMDFRKTENDQISYNEIHIEGDTYFELALKDAAEFMLTKDYHDNWNSEMHERFCFWSFSEWKATLESFGFRVEESSSAYANPWIVQNRFENKVQLFDKNRKALDYPPTNVLLLASKI
;
A
#
# COMPACT_ATOMS: atom_id res chain seq x y z
N MET A 1 -14.29 -36.09 21.91
CA MET A 1 -13.13 -35.21 21.63
C MET A 1 -13.48 -34.10 20.65
N TYR A 2 -12.69 -33.01 20.60
CA TYR A 2 -12.76 -31.99 19.55
C TYR A 2 -11.69 -32.22 18.47
N LEU A 3 -11.94 -31.71 17.27
CA LEU A 3 -10.93 -31.55 16.22
C LEU A 3 -10.59 -30.06 16.11
N LEU A 4 -9.33 -29.67 16.28
CA LEU A 4 -8.87 -28.29 16.07
C LEU A 4 -8.20 -28.19 14.70
N PHE A 5 -8.71 -27.33 13.83
CA PHE A 5 -8.23 -27.17 12.47
C PHE A 5 -7.79 -25.71 12.20
N PRO A 6 -6.56 -25.33 12.58
CA PRO A 6 -6.02 -24.01 12.32
C PRO A 6 -5.58 -23.86 10.86
N GLY A 7 -5.82 -22.68 10.30
CA GLY A 7 -5.39 -22.36 8.94
C GLY A 7 -5.98 -21.05 8.46
N ARG A 8 -5.47 -20.51 7.35
CA ARG A 8 -6.03 -19.28 6.77
C ARG A 8 -7.39 -19.52 6.12
N HIS A 9 -7.65 -20.74 5.63
CA HIS A 9 -8.94 -21.18 5.06
C HIS A 9 -9.47 -20.25 3.95
N HIS A 10 -8.59 -19.81 3.04
CA HIS A 10 -8.98 -19.07 1.82
C HIS A 10 -9.77 -19.94 0.83
N LEU A 11 -9.60 -21.25 0.93
CA LEU A 11 -10.31 -22.26 0.16
C LEU A 11 -10.33 -23.56 0.96
N LEU A 12 -11.42 -24.31 0.86
CA LEU A 12 -11.56 -25.67 1.40
C LEU A 12 -11.65 -26.69 0.27
N THR A 13 -10.92 -27.80 0.41
CA THR A 13 -10.75 -28.80 -0.65
C THR A 13 -11.66 -30.01 -0.45
N GLN A 14 -11.89 -30.77 -1.53
CA GLN A 14 -12.60 -32.05 -1.45
C GLN A 14 -11.82 -33.06 -0.60
N PHE A 15 -10.48 -33.04 -0.69
CA PHE A 15 -9.62 -33.87 0.16
C PHE A 15 -9.86 -33.61 1.66
N GLN A 16 -9.92 -32.34 2.08
CA GLN A 16 -10.18 -31.98 3.49
C GLN A 16 -11.54 -32.49 3.96
N PHE A 17 -12.55 -32.43 3.09
CA PHE A 17 -13.88 -32.97 3.38
C PHE A 17 -13.83 -34.47 3.62
N ASP A 18 -13.26 -35.23 2.67
CA ASP A 18 -13.17 -36.68 2.73
C ASP A 18 -12.36 -37.13 3.95
N TYR A 19 -11.27 -36.41 4.26
CA TYR A 19 -10.41 -36.66 5.42
C TYR A 19 -11.16 -36.47 6.74
N LEU A 20 -11.88 -35.34 6.90
CA LEU A 20 -12.69 -35.08 8.09
C LEU A 20 -13.83 -36.10 8.23
N GLN A 21 -14.52 -36.43 7.15
CA GLN A 21 -15.60 -37.41 7.16
C GLN A 21 -15.08 -38.79 7.61
N LYS A 22 -13.95 -39.23 7.08
CA LYS A 22 -13.29 -40.47 7.49
C LYS A 22 -12.95 -40.48 8.98
N ILE A 23 -12.33 -39.42 9.50
CA ILE A 23 -11.98 -39.33 10.92
C ILE A 23 -13.21 -39.41 11.82
N ILE A 24 -14.28 -38.67 11.47
CA ILE A 24 -15.52 -38.66 12.27
C ILE A 24 -16.14 -40.06 12.32
N GLN A 25 -16.10 -40.81 11.22
CA GLN A 25 -16.62 -42.18 11.14
C GLN A 25 -15.74 -43.18 11.91
N GLU A 26 -14.42 -43.14 11.72
CA GLU A 26 -13.46 -44.07 12.35
C GLU A 26 -13.35 -43.86 13.86
N LYS A 27 -13.50 -42.62 14.35
CA LYS A 27 -13.41 -42.27 15.78
C LYS A 27 -14.76 -42.26 16.49
N SER A 28 -15.70 -43.08 16.03
CA SER A 28 -17.04 -43.19 16.63
C SER A 28 -17.03 -43.59 18.12
N GLU A 29 -16.04 -44.35 18.58
CA GLU A 29 -15.88 -44.78 19.99
C GLU A 29 -15.50 -43.61 20.93
N ASP A 30 -14.66 -42.68 20.50
CA ASP A 30 -14.23 -41.50 21.29
C ASP A 30 -15.18 -40.28 21.13
N LYS A 31 -16.26 -40.45 20.35
CA LYS A 31 -17.25 -39.47 19.91
C LYS A 31 -16.67 -38.07 19.65
N ILE A 32 -16.41 -37.76 18.38
CA ILE A 32 -16.11 -36.38 17.98
C ILE A 32 -17.33 -35.50 18.26
N VAL A 33 -17.19 -34.55 19.19
CA VAL A 33 -18.29 -33.67 19.63
C VAL A 33 -18.38 -32.38 18.81
N GLY A 34 -17.30 -32.02 18.11
CA GLY A 34 -17.29 -30.94 17.14
C GLY A 34 -15.92 -30.64 16.55
N ILE A 35 -15.92 -29.83 15.49
CA ILE A 35 -14.74 -29.31 14.80
C ILE A 35 -14.62 -27.83 15.10
N VAL A 36 -13.44 -27.38 15.51
CA VAL A 36 -13.10 -25.99 15.77
C VAL A 36 -12.17 -25.51 14.66
N PHE A 37 -12.68 -24.67 13.78
CA PHE A 37 -11.88 -23.99 12.76
C PHE A 37 -11.31 -22.71 13.36
N ALA A 38 -9.98 -22.66 13.46
CA ALA A 38 -9.24 -21.48 13.91
C ALA A 38 -8.72 -20.75 12.66
N VAL A 39 -9.46 -19.73 12.21
CA VAL A 39 -9.18 -19.01 10.97
C VAL A 39 -8.10 -17.96 11.24
N THR A 40 -6.86 -18.26 10.85
CA THR A 40 -5.70 -17.41 11.14
C THR A 40 -5.63 -16.18 10.26
N SER A 41 -4.95 -15.14 10.76
CA SER A 41 -4.88 -13.80 10.16
C SER A 41 -6.28 -13.25 9.83
N ALA A 42 -7.21 -13.38 10.78
CA ALA A 42 -8.62 -13.00 10.61
C ALA A 42 -8.83 -11.48 10.43
N ASN A 43 -7.97 -10.67 11.05
CA ASN A 43 -7.94 -9.21 10.92
C ASN A 43 -7.31 -8.73 9.59
N HIS A 44 -6.71 -9.61 8.79
CA HIS A 44 -6.14 -9.23 7.48
C HIS A 44 -7.13 -9.56 6.33
N SER A 45 -7.17 -8.67 5.34
CA SER A 45 -7.89 -8.87 4.08
C SER A 45 -7.25 -8.02 2.97
N GLY A 46 -7.48 -8.32 1.69
CA GLY A 46 -7.02 -7.47 0.59
C GLY A 46 -5.51 -7.46 0.34
N THR A 47 -4.75 -8.37 0.97
CA THR A 47 -3.29 -8.51 0.81
C THR A 47 -2.96 -9.78 0.04
N LYS A 48 -1.75 -9.89 -0.52
CA LYS A 48 -1.32 -11.11 -1.23
C LYS A 48 -1.39 -12.34 -0.32
N ARG A 49 -0.94 -12.19 0.92
CA ARG A 49 -0.97 -13.25 1.93
C ARG A 49 -2.38 -13.59 2.42
N ASN A 50 -3.27 -12.61 2.46
CA ASN A 50 -4.65 -12.74 2.92
C ASN A 50 -5.65 -11.98 2.03
N PRO A 51 -6.00 -12.50 0.83
CA PRO A 51 -6.81 -11.75 -0.13
C PRO A 51 -8.31 -11.75 0.23
N ILE A 52 -8.78 -12.77 0.96
CA ILE A 52 -10.21 -12.96 1.30
C ILE A 52 -10.48 -12.55 2.75
N PRO A 53 -11.47 -11.68 3.03
CA PRO A 53 -11.81 -11.25 4.38
C PRO A 53 -12.39 -12.39 5.23
N PHE A 54 -12.23 -12.30 6.56
CA PHE A 54 -12.65 -13.34 7.50
C PHE A 54 -14.11 -13.77 7.33
N TYR A 55 -15.05 -12.85 7.14
CA TYR A 55 -16.47 -13.21 7.05
C TYR A 55 -16.79 -14.14 5.87
N LEU A 56 -16.13 -13.96 4.72
CA LEU A 56 -16.30 -14.85 3.56
C LEU A 56 -15.66 -16.21 3.81
N ARG A 57 -14.51 -16.25 4.49
CA ARG A 57 -13.87 -17.50 4.94
C ARG A 57 -14.76 -18.26 5.92
N ALA A 58 -15.33 -17.55 6.90
CA ALA A 58 -16.25 -18.13 7.87
C ALA A 58 -17.53 -18.67 7.21
N MET A 59 -18.09 -17.95 6.23
CA MET A 59 -19.22 -18.43 5.43
C MET A 59 -18.88 -19.70 4.63
N MET A 60 -17.71 -19.74 3.99
CA MET A 60 -17.23 -20.96 3.30
C MET A 60 -17.15 -22.15 4.24
N ILE A 61 -16.59 -21.94 5.44
CA ILE A 61 -16.47 -22.98 6.46
C ILE A 61 -17.85 -23.43 6.96
N GLN A 62 -18.78 -22.52 7.20
CA GLN A 62 -20.13 -22.87 7.63
C GLN A 62 -20.85 -23.70 6.55
N GLU A 63 -20.85 -23.25 5.29
CA GLU A 63 -21.42 -24.03 4.17
C GLU A 63 -20.73 -25.39 4.02
N PHE A 64 -19.41 -25.48 4.21
CA PHE A 64 -18.66 -26.74 4.17
C PHE A 64 -19.09 -27.70 5.30
N CYS A 65 -19.33 -27.17 6.50
CA CYS A 65 -19.68 -27.97 7.66
C CYS A 65 -21.10 -28.54 7.62
N GLU A 66 -22.03 -27.95 6.85
CA GLU A 66 -23.38 -28.51 6.64
C GLU A 66 -23.35 -29.92 6.03
N TYR A 67 -22.26 -30.27 5.34
CA TYR A 67 -22.06 -31.60 4.75
C TYR A 67 -21.40 -32.60 5.73
N LEU A 68 -20.99 -32.18 6.93
CA LEU A 68 -20.32 -33.01 7.92
C LEU A 68 -21.27 -33.38 9.07
N PRO A 69 -21.24 -34.63 9.58
CA PRO A 69 -22.10 -35.07 10.68
C PRO A 69 -21.55 -34.65 12.06
N ALA A 70 -21.00 -33.44 12.18
CA ALA A 70 -20.40 -32.92 13.40
C ALA A 70 -20.73 -31.43 13.57
N LYS A 71 -20.88 -30.98 14.82
CA LYS A 71 -21.02 -29.54 15.12
C LYS A 71 -19.73 -28.82 14.73
N SER A 72 -19.83 -27.64 14.14
CA SER A 72 -18.68 -26.80 13.82
C SER A 72 -18.69 -25.51 14.63
N TYR A 73 -17.50 -25.00 14.92
CA TYR A 73 -17.26 -23.71 15.54
C TYR A 73 -16.18 -22.99 14.74
N VAL A 74 -16.38 -21.70 14.48
CA VAL A 74 -15.46 -20.89 13.68
C VAL A 74 -15.03 -19.69 14.51
N PHE A 75 -13.74 -19.55 14.73
CA PHE A 75 -13.14 -18.43 15.48
C PHE A 75 -12.08 -17.76 14.63
N GLY A 76 -12.09 -16.43 14.58
CA GLY A 76 -11.06 -15.64 13.92
C GLY A 76 -9.86 -15.49 14.84
N ILE A 77 -8.65 -15.79 14.36
CA ILE A 77 -7.42 -15.63 15.13
C ILE A 77 -6.65 -14.49 14.49
N ASP A 78 -6.53 -13.37 15.22
CA ASP A 78 -5.86 -12.18 14.70
C ASP A 78 -4.36 -12.44 14.50
N ASP A 79 -3.83 -11.91 13.40
CA ASP A 79 -2.40 -11.78 13.21
C ASP A 79 -1.87 -10.67 14.12
N VAL A 80 -0.80 -10.97 14.86
CA VAL A 80 -0.14 -10.06 15.80
C VAL A 80 1.37 -10.04 15.56
N GLY A 81 1.82 -10.43 14.36
CA GLY A 81 3.22 -10.61 14.02
C GLY A 81 3.78 -11.95 14.48
N GLU A 82 5.11 -12.06 14.46
CA GLU A 82 5.81 -13.30 14.83
C GLU A 82 5.69 -13.59 16.33
N LEU A 83 5.21 -14.81 16.64
CA LEU A 83 5.10 -15.30 18.01
C LEU A 83 5.74 -16.69 18.13
N GLU A 84 6.69 -16.82 19.05
CA GLU A 84 7.32 -18.12 19.36
C GLU A 84 6.31 -19.18 19.85
N ASN A 85 5.19 -18.73 20.44
CA ASN A 85 4.13 -19.60 20.98
C ASN A 85 2.75 -19.28 20.40
N PHE A 86 2.66 -19.21 19.07
CA PHE A 86 1.41 -18.98 18.35
C PHE A 86 0.29 -19.98 18.69
N ALA A 87 0.64 -21.25 18.97
CA ALA A 87 -0.32 -22.27 19.37
C ALA A 87 -1.05 -21.93 20.68
N SER A 88 -0.33 -21.48 21.73
CA SER A 88 -0.97 -21.06 22.98
C SER A 88 -1.86 -19.83 22.78
N TYR A 89 -1.41 -18.88 21.95
CA TYR A 89 -2.21 -17.71 21.59
C TYR A 89 -3.53 -18.10 20.90
N THR A 90 -3.48 -19.02 19.93
CA THR A 90 -4.67 -19.55 19.25
C THR A 90 -5.67 -20.17 20.23
N LEU A 91 -5.20 -21.01 21.15
CA LEU A 91 -6.05 -21.66 22.16
C LEU A 91 -6.71 -20.63 23.10
N LYS A 92 -5.96 -19.60 23.53
CA LYS A 92 -6.48 -18.52 24.38
C LYS A 92 -7.51 -17.65 23.66
N GLN A 93 -7.29 -17.34 22.38
CA GLN A 93 -8.26 -16.63 21.54
C GLN A 93 -9.58 -17.41 21.44
N ILE A 94 -9.53 -18.72 21.14
CA ILE A 94 -10.72 -19.58 21.10
C ILE A 94 -11.42 -19.62 22.47
N GLN A 95 -10.66 -19.77 23.56
CA GLN A 95 -11.22 -19.78 24.90
C GLN A 95 -11.91 -18.45 25.24
N HIS A 96 -11.32 -17.32 24.86
CA HIS A 96 -11.90 -15.99 25.06
C HIS A 96 -13.18 -15.79 24.24
N GLN A 97 -13.12 -16.01 22.92
CA GLN A 97 -14.25 -15.80 22.00
C GLN A 97 -15.41 -16.77 22.24
N SER A 98 -15.13 -17.97 22.76
CA SER A 98 -16.16 -18.93 23.17
C SER A 98 -16.76 -18.62 24.55
N GLU A 99 -16.43 -17.49 25.18
CA GLU A 99 -16.85 -17.15 26.54
C GLU A 99 -16.49 -18.26 27.55
N GLN A 100 -15.27 -18.80 27.43
CA GLN A 100 -14.74 -19.89 28.26
C GLN A 100 -15.42 -21.26 28.07
N LYS A 101 -16.34 -21.41 27.11
CA LYS A 101 -17.07 -22.66 26.84
C LYS A 101 -16.20 -23.73 26.18
N LEU A 102 -15.21 -23.33 25.38
CA LEU A 102 -14.27 -24.25 24.73
C LEU A 102 -12.87 -24.07 25.34
N GLN A 103 -12.48 -25.03 26.18
CA GLN A 103 -11.14 -25.12 26.78
C GLN A 103 -10.39 -26.28 26.13
N LEU A 104 -9.82 -26.02 24.96
CA LEU A 104 -9.14 -27.03 24.16
C LEU A 104 -7.75 -27.33 24.73
N ASN A 105 -7.43 -28.62 24.89
CA ASN A 105 -6.14 -29.10 25.36
C ASN A 105 -5.83 -30.49 24.75
N ALA A 106 -4.61 -30.99 24.99
CA ALA A 106 -4.15 -32.26 24.43
C ALA A 106 -4.96 -33.50 24.86
N GLU A 107 -5.67 -33.44 26.00
CA GLU A 107 -6.49 -34.56 26.50
C GLU A 107 -7.85 -34.64 25.80
N ASN A 108 -8.41 -33.50 25.39
CA ASN A 108 -9.75 -33.41 24.82
C ASN A 108 -9.80 -33.07 23.33
N THR A 109 -8.66 -32.78 22.69
CA THR A 109 -8.58 -32.25 21.32
C THR A 109 -7.50 -32.95 20.51
N LEU A 110 -7.82 -33.28 19.25
CA LEU A 110 -6.86 -33.67 18.23
C LEU A 110 -6.61 -32.48 17.29
N LEU A 111 -5.37 -32.23 16.93
CA LEU A 111 -4.99 -31.20 15.97
C LEU A 111 -5.06 -31.76 14.55
N ILE A 112 -5.62 -31.01 13.60
CA ILE A 112 -5.53 -31.26 12.17
C ILE A 112 -4.62 -30.18 11.58
N CYS A 113 -3.42 -30.55 11.13
CA CYS A 113 -2.48 -29.59 10.58
C CYS A 113 -1.44 -30.29 9.69
N SER A 114 -1.21 -29.73 8.51
CA SER A 114 -0.26 -30.21 7.50
C SER A 114 0.98 -29.33 7.36
N THR A 115 1.09 -28.23 8.14
CA THR A 115 2.19 -27.25 8.02
C THR A 115 3.11 -27.28 9.25
N PRO A 116 4.33 -26.72 9.18
CA PRO A 116 5.29 -26.71 10.30
C PRO A 116 4.78 -26.08 11.60
N VAL A 117 3.70 -25.28 11.56
CA VAL A 117 3.04 -24.74 12.76
C VAL A 117 2.60 -25.84 13.73
N MET A 118 2.37 -27.08 13.25
CA MET A 118 2.05 -28.22 14.10
C MET A 118 3.10 -28.50 15.19
N GLU A 119 4.36 -28.14 14.98
CA GLU A 119 5.43 -28.32 15.98
C GLU A 119 5.16 -27.55 17.27
N MET A 120 4.55 -26.36 17.16
CA MET A 120 4.16 -25.57 18.33
C MET A 120 3.07 -26.27 19.14
N TYR A 121 2.14 -26.98 18.49
CA TYR A 121 1.09 -27.75 19.15
C TYR A 121 1.62 -29.09 19.70
N LYS A 122 2.55 -29.77 19.00
CA LYS A 122 3.23 -30.98 19.51
C LYS A 122 3.97 -30.68 20.81
N LYS A 123 4.64 -29.52 20.91
CA LYS A 123 5.27 -29.05 22.16
C LYS A 123 4.28 -28.88 23.31
N LEU A 124 3.01 -28.59 23.02
CA LEU A 124 1.91 -28.54 24.00
C LEU A 124 1.25 -29.91 24.25
N GLY A 125 1.77 -30.99 23.66
CA GLY A 125 1.31 -32.36 23.85
C GLY A 125 0.17 -32.82 22.94
N PHE A 126 -0.27 -31.99 21.98
CA PHE A 126 -1.37 -32.36 21.08
C PHE A 126 -0.97 -33.52 20.16
N LYS A 127 -1.91 -34.46 19.98
CA LYS A 127 -1.82 -35.47 18.92
C LYS A 127 -2.21 -34.82 17.60
N VAL A 128 -1.36 -35.01 16.58
CA VAL A 128 -1.53 -34.39 15.26
C VAL A 128 -2.05 -35.40 14.26
N LEU A 129 -3.06 -34.98 13.51
CA LEU A 129 -3.61 -35.59 12.31
C LEU A 129 -3.09 -34.77 11.14
N THR A 130 -2.24 -35.38 10.30
CA THR A 130 -1.40 -34.65 9.33
C THR A 130 -2.13 -34.16 8.09
N ALA A 131 -3.38 -34.58 7.87
CA ALA A 131 -4.21 -34.20 6.72
C ALA A 131 -3.47 -34.38 5.37
N GLU A 132 -3.19 -33.29 4.65
CA GLU A 132 -2.53 -33.30 3.33
C GLU A 132 -1.07 -33.80 3.40
N LEU A 133 -0.41 -33.66 4.56
CA LEU A 133 1.00 -33.97 4.72
C LEU A 133 1.25 -35.48 4.75
N GLN A 134 2.05 -35.94 3.80
CA GLN A 134 2.46 -37.33 3.63
C GLN A 134 3.79 -37.62 4.34
N ASP A 135 4.79 -36.76 4.15
CA ASP A 135 6.11 -36.89 4.79
C ASP A 135 6.56 -35.54 5.38
N GLU A 136 6.72 -35.52 6.70
CA GLU A 136 7.11 -34.34 7.46
C GLU A 136 8.54 -33.88 7.16
N LYS A 137 9.47 -34.80 6.89
CA LYS A 137 10.88 -34.46 6.64
C LYS A 137 11.07 -33.80 5.29
N TYR A 138 10.35 -34.26 4.28
CA TYR A 138 10.45 -33.74 2.91
C TYR A 138 9.39 -32.68 2.60
N GLN A 139 8.47 -32.41 3.52
CA GLN A 139 7.31 -31.53 3.30
C GLN A 139 6.57 -31.90 2.01
N SER A 140 6.34 -33.21 1.83
CA SER A 140 5.60 -33.73 0.67
C SER A 140 4.13 -33.95 1.00
N TYR A 141 3.28 -33.66 0.03
CA TYR A 141 1.83 -33.68 0.19
C TYR A 141 1.21 -34.69 -0.76
N GLN A 142 0.18 -35.40 -0.29
CA GLN A 142 -0.54 -36.39 -1.10
C GLN A 142 -1.60 -35.77 -2.03
N THR A 143 -1.85 -34.47 -1.89
CA THR A 143 -2.78 -33.69 -2.69
C THR A 143 -2.30 -32.25 -2.76
N ALA A 144 -2.89 -31.45 -3.66
CA ALA A 144 -2.63 -30.02 -3.73
C ALA A 144 -3.09 -29.32 -2.45
N LEU A 145 -2.27 -28.38 -1.96
CA LEU A 145 -2.62 -27.55 -0.82
C LEU A 145 -3.69 -26.53 -1.21
N PRO A 146 -4.53 -26.09 -0.25
CA PRO A 146 -5.54 -25.07 -0.52
C PRO A 146 -4.97 -23.79 -1.14
N TRP A 147 -3.76 -23.38 -0.76
CA TRP A 147 -3.12 -22.17 -1.30
C TRP A 147 -2.67 -22.33 -2.75
N GLU A 148 -2.13 -23.49 -3.12
CA GLU A 148 -1.76 -23.80 -4.52
C GLU A 148 -2.98 -23.74 -5.44
N LEU A 149 -4.15 -24.15 -4.93
CA LEU A 149 -5.42 -24.02 -5.67
C LEU A 149 -5.89 -22.57 -5.77
N VAL A 150 -5.68 -21.74 -4.73
CA VAL A 150 -5.97 -20.29 -4.77
C VAL A 150 -5.12 -19.60 -5.84
N GLU A 151 -3.83 -19.91 -5.89
CA GLU A 151 -2.90 -19.41 -6.90
C GLU A 151 -3.34 -19.87 -8.30
N SER A 152 -3.64 -21.16 -8.47
CA SER A 152 -4.12 -21.70 -9.74
C SER A 152 -5.41 -21.03 -10.22
N ILE A 153 -6.41 -20.82 -9.35
CA ILE A 153 -7.63 -20.08 -9.73
C ILE A 153 -7.31 -18.66 -10.23
N SER A 154 -6.33 -18.00 -9.62
CA SER A 154 -5.95 -16.64 -10.01
C SER A 154 -5.33 -16.59 -11.42
N GLU A 155 -4.66 -17.65 -11.86
CA GLU A 155 -4.03 -17.75 -13.19
C GLU A 155 -5.03 -18.11 -14.31
N HIS A 156 -6.20 -18.66 -13.97
CA HIS A 156 -7.21 -19.10 -14.94
C HIS A 156 -8.45 -18.19 -14.96
N THR A 157 -8.76 -17.59 -16.12
CA THR A 157 -9.98 -16.77 -16.30
C THR A 157 -11.28 -17.58 -16.21
N ASP A 158 -11.25 -18.84 -16.65
CA ASP A 158 -12.39 -19.76 -16.64
C ASP A 158 -12.18 -20.94 -15.69
N TRP A 159 -11.61 -20.68 -14.50
CA TRP A 159 -11.28 -21.71 -13.50
C TRP A 159 -12.48 -22.64 -13.18
N ALA A 160 -13.70 -22.13 -13.25
CA ALA A 160 -14.92 -22.90 -12.99
C ALA A 160 -15.20 -24.02 -14.02
N GLN A 161 -14.49 -24.01 -15.15
CA GLN A 161 -14.55 -25.03 -16.21
C GLN A 161 -13.29 -25.93 -16.25
N ALA A 162 -12.23 -25.55 -15.53
CA ALA A 162 -10.99 -26.31 -15.42
C ALA A 162 -11.20 -27.52 -14.49
N ASN A 163 -11.42 -28.70 -15.06
CA ASN A 163 -11.73 -29.92 -14.30
C ASN A 163 -10.62 -30.29 -13.30
N GLU A 164 -9.37 -30.01 -13.65
CA GLU A 164 -8.18 -30.20 -12.83
C GLU A 164 -8.20 -29.36 -11.55
N ILE A 165 -8.86 -28.19 -11.56
CA ILE A 165 -9.05 -27.34 -10.38
C ILE A 165 -10.35 -27.71 -9.66
N VAL A 166 -11.46 -27.76 -10.42
CA VAL A 166 -12.81 -27.94 -9.87
C VAL A 166 -12.97 -29.27 -9.14
N SER A 167 -12.30 -30.35 -9.60
CA SER A 167 -12.37 -31.65 -8.95
C SER A 167 -11.68 -31.70 -7.58
N LEU A 168 -10.77 -30.75 -7.29
CA LEU A 168 -10.03 -30.66 -6.03
C LEU A 168 -10.71 -29.74 -5.01
N ILE A 169 -11.61 -28.86 -5.46
CA ILE A 169 -12.28 -27.86 -4.61
C ILE A 169 -13.61 -28.41 -4.08
N HIS A 170 -13.90 -28.21 -2.79
CA HIS A 170 -15.20 -28.56 -2.24
C HIS A 170 -16.30 -27.62 -2.75
N GLN A 171 -17.50 -28.14 -3.00
CA GLN A 171 -18.66 -27.38 -3.50
C GLN A 171 -18.96 -26.11 -2.69
N ALA A 172 -18.79 -26.15 -1.37
CA ALA A 172 -18.99 -24.98 -0.51
C ALA A 172 -18.07 -23.81 -0.88
N SER A 173 -16.78 -24.08 -1.09
CA SER A 173 -15.81 -23.09 -1.54
C SER A 173 -16.16 -22.58 -2.92
N LYS A 174 -16.46 -23.50 -3.85
CA LYS A 174 -16.84 -23.16 -5.23
C LYS A 174 -18.03 -22.18 -5.25
N LYS A 175 -19.08 -22.48 -4.48
CA LYS A 175 -20.28 -21.65 -4.36
C LYS A 175 -19.97 -20.23 -3.89
N ILE A 176 -19.19 -20.07 -2.82
CA ILE A 176 -18.84 -18.74 -2.30
C ILE A 176 -17.91 -17.98 -3.26
N TRP A 177 -16.91 -18.65 -3.83
CA TRP A 177 -16.02 -18.05 -4.81
C TRP A 177 -16.78 -17.50 -6.02
N GLN A 178 -17.74 -18.25 -6.56
CA GLN A 178 -18.58 -17.80 -7.68
C GLN A 178 -19.58 -16.72 -7.26
N THR A 179 -20.17 -16.82 -6.07
CA THR A 179 -21.20 -15.86 -5.61
C THR A 179 -20.62 -14.46 -5.41
N TYR A 180 -19.37 -14.36 -4.96
CA TYR A 180 -18.70 -13.10 -4.64
C TYR A 180 -17.59 -12.72 -5.62
N SER A 181 -17.50 -13.40 -6.77
CA SER A 181 -16.47 -13.20 -7.80
C SER A 181 -15.06 -13.09 -7.21
N LEU A 182 -14.73 -14.03 -6.31
CA LEU A 182 -13.46 -13.99 -5.57
C LEU A 182 -12.24 -14.21 -6.45
N ASP A 183 -12.40 -14.92 -7.57
CA ASP A 183 -11.35 -15.14 -8.54
C ASP A 183 -10.83 -13.84 -9.15
N GLU A 184 -11.71 -12.93 -9.57
CA GLU A 184 -11.31 -11.62 -10.09
C GLU A 184 -10.60 -10.80 -9.03
N LYS A 185 -11.15 -10.78 -7.81
CA LYS A 185 -10.57 -10.04 -6.69
C LYS A 185 -9.19 -10.55 -6.32
N VAL A 186 -9.04 -11.87 -6.16
CA VAL A 186 -7.77 -12.51 -5.79
C VAL A 186 -6.75 -12.33 -6.92
N ARG A 187 -7.13 -12.52 -8.19
CA ARG A 187 -6.26 -12.28 -9.35
C ARG A 187 -5.69 -10.86 -9.38
N ASN A 188 -6.52 -9.85 -9.10
CA ASN A 188 -6.08 -8.46 -9.07
C ASN A 188 -5.08 -8.20 -7.93
N ILE A 189 -5.26 -8.84 -6.78
CA ILE A 189 -4.35 -8.69 -5.62
C ILE A 189 -3.02 -9.40 -5.87
N LEU A 190 -3.05 -10.65 -6.37
CA LEU A 190 -1.84 -11.46 -6.55
C LEU A 190 -0.95 -10.94 -7.69
N ASN A 191 -1.54 -10.39 -8.75
CA ASN A 191 -0.81 -9.80 -9.87
C ASN A 191 -0.33 -8.36 -9.62
N ASP A 192 -0.51 -7.83 -8.41
CA ASP A 192 -0.08 -6.49 -8.07
C ASP A 192 1.45 -6.42 -7.87
N PRO A 193 2.22 -5.66 -8.66
CA PRO A 193 3.67 -5.61 -8.53
C PRO A 193 4.15 -4.71 -7.37
N ILE A 194 3.29 -3.84 -6.84
CA ILE A 194 3.66 -2.79 -5.87
C ILE A 194 3.41 -3.25 -4.43
N ILE A 195 2.41 -4.12 -4.21
CA ILE A 195 2.02 -4.54 -2.87
C ILE A 195 2.88 -5.71 -2.37
N GLY A 196 3.52 -5.55 -1.21
CA GLY A 196 4.18 -6.64 -0.48
C GLY A 196 3.19 -7.67 0.10
N GLU A 197 3.69 -8.79 0.64
CA GLU A 197 2.85 -9.89 1.14
C GLU A 197 1.74 -9.44 2.10
N ASP A 198 2.04 -8.49 3.00
CA ASP A 198 1.14 -7.99 4.03
C ASP A 198 0.50 -6.62 3.76
N GLY A 199 0.63 -6.10 2.53
CA GLY A 199 -0.01 -4.84 2.16
C GLY A 199 0.81 -3.59 2.46
N ASP A 200 2.11 -3.71 2.76
CA ASP A 200 3.01 -2.57 2.98
C ASP A 200 3.76 -2.22 1.68
N ILE A 201 4.02 -0.92 1.47
CA ILE A 201 4.86 -0.40 0.38
C ILE A 201 6.33 -0.27 0.84
N THR A 202 6.53 -0.04 2.14
CA THR A 202 7.86 0.11 2.78
C THR A 202 7.81 -0.45 4.21
N GLU A 203 8.74 -1.34 4.59
CA GLU A 203 8.82 -1.92 5.95
C GLU A 203 9.33 -0.92 7.02
N SER A 204 9.77 0.28 6.63
CA SER A 204 10.54 1.21 7.47
C SER A 204 9.81 2.46 7.97
N ARG A 205 8.54 2.69 7.62
CA ARG A 205 7.80 3.93 7.99
C ARG A 205 7.17 3.83 9.39
N ASP A 206 7.45 4.80 10.26
CA ASP A 206 6.68 5.00 11.50
C ASP A 206 5.33 5.66 11.16
N TYR A 207 4.29 4.85 11.10
CA TYR A 207 2.95 5.32 10.73
C TYR A 207 2.38 6.37 11.71
N ASN A 208 2.81 6.42 12.97
CA ASN A 208 2.28 7.40 13.92
C ASN A 208 2.76 8.83 13.65
N SER A 209 4.05 9.01 13.35
CA SER A 209 4.60 10.31 12.94
C SER A 209 4.07 10.71 11.57
N TYR A 210 3.97 9.76 10.63
CA TYR A 210 3.41 9.98 9.30
C TYR A 210 1.96 10.48 9.34
N VAL A 211 1.09 9.87 10.17
CA VAL A 211 -0.31 10.28 10.36
C VAL A 211 -0.42 11.74 10.81
N ARG A 212 0.42 12.17 11.75
CA ARG A 212 0.39 13.54 12.27
C ARG A 212 0.78 14.54 11.18
N GLN A 213 1.84 14.25 10.44
CA GLN A 213 2.28 15.09 9.33
C GLN A 213 1.17 15.23 8.27
N MET A 214 0.45 14.15 7.96
CA MET A 214 -0.67 14.18 7.01
C MET A 214 -1.84 15.03 7.51
N ASP A 215 -2.16 14.99 8.80
CA ASP A 215 -3.20 15.84 9.40
C ASP A 215 -2.81 17.32 9.39
N GLU A 216 -1.56 17.65 9.72
CA GLU A 216 -1.05 19.04 9.77
C GLU A 216 -1.13 19.73 8.41
N ILE A 217 -0.84 19.00 7.32
CA ILE A 217 -0.85 19.55 5.97
C ILE A 217 -2.20 19.46 5.26
N ALA A 218 -3.16 18.68 5.81
CA ALA A 218 -4.45 18.42 5.15
C ALA A 218 -5.26 19.69 4.91
N GLU A 219 -5.28 20.63 5.86
CA GLU A 219 -6.00 21.89 5.70
C GLU A 219 -5.45 22.72 4.53
N ILE A 220 -4.13 22.77 4.37
CA ILE A 220 -3.47 23.48 3.27
C ILE A 220 -3.79 22.80 1.94
N LYS A 221 -3.61 21.47 1.86
CA LYS A 221 -3.94 20.68 0.67
C LYS A 221 -5.40 20.87 0.25
N TYR A 222 -6.32 20.91 1.22
CA TYR A 222 -7.72 21.16 0.98
C TYR A 222 -7.97 22.59 0.48
N LYS A 223 -7.44 23.62 1.14
CA LYS A 223 -7.58 25.03 0.71
C LYS A 223 -7.09 25.25 -0.72
N ASP A 224 -5.99 24.62 -1.11
CA ASP A 224 -5.44 24.72 -2.47
C ASP A 224 -6.41 24.19 -3.53
N THR A 225 -7.16 23.13 -3.22
CA THR A 225 -7.97 22.36 -4.18
C THR A 225 -9.47 22.62 -4.07
N ALA A 226 -9.96 23.10 -2.93
CA ALA A 226 -11.38 23.17 -2.55
C ALA A 226 -12.29 23.88 -3.56
N ARG A 227 -11.80 24.90 -4.26
CA ARG A 227 -12.58 25.66 -5.25
C ARG A 227 -12.81 24.93 -6.57
N TYR A 228 -12.04 23.88 -6.85
CA TYR A 228 -12.07 23.14 -8.11
C TYR A 228 -12.86 21.83 -8.01
N ILE A 229 -13.20 21.40 -6.80
CA ILE A 229 -13.98 20.19 -6.55
C ILE A 229 -15.40 20.36 -7.13
N LYS A 230 -15.82 19.39 -7.92
CA LYS A 230 -17.19 19.24 -8.42
C LYS A 230 -17.98 18.31 -7.50
N PRO A 231 -19.16 18.72 -6.99
CA PRO A 231 -20.00 17.88 -6.13
C PRO A 231 -20.54 16.65 -6.88
N GLY A 232 -20.97 15.65 -6.13
CA GLY A 232 -21.44 14.35 -6.65
C GLY A 232 -20.59 13.22 -6.07
N ILE A 233 -19.89 12.47 -6.91
CA ILE A 233 -18.96 11.42 -6.45
C ILE A 233 -17.53 11.95 -6.45
N ILE A 234 -16.90 12.01 -5.27
CA ILE A 234 -15.58 12.58 -5.02
C ILE A 234 -14.64 11.47 -4.55
N GLY A 235 -13.58 11.21 -5.32
CA GLY A 235 -12.54 10.25 -4.97
C GLY A 235 -11.26 10.93 -4.51
N ASP A 236 -10.57 10.35 -3.52
CA ASP A 236 -9.23 10.73 -3.09
C ASP A 236 -8.34 9.48 -3.17
N ILE A 237 -7.39 9.45 -4.11
CA ILE A 237 -6.49 8.30 -4.31
C ILE A 237 -5.15 8.59 -3.63
N GLY A 238 -4.65 7.63 -2.85
CA GLY A 238 -3.54 7.87 -1.93
C GLY A 238 -4.01 8.69 -0.73
N CYS A 239 -5.21 8.40 -0.23
CA CYS A 239 -5.87 9.21 0.80
C CYS A 239 -5.21 9.11 2.18
N ALA A 240 -4.19 8.25 2.35
CA ALA A 240 -3.51 7.98 3.59
C ALA A 240 -4.49 7.62 4.70
N VAL A 241 -4.70 8.52 5.67
CA VAL A 241 -5.62 8.34 6.80
C VAL A 241 -6.90 9.18 6.67
N GLY A 242 -7.24 9.54 5.43
CA GLY A 242 -8.49 10.22 5.07
C GLY A 242 -8.54 11.68 5.52
N SER A 243 -7.41 12.31 5.87
CA SER A 243 -7.38 13.67 6.43
C SER A 243 -7.92 14.72 5.46
N TRP A 244 -7.64 14.59 4.16
CA TRP A 244 -8.20 15.49 3.15
C TRP A 244 -9.72 15.30 3.02
N ILE A 245 -10.19 14.05 2.97
CA ILE A 245 -11.63 13.73 2.97
C ILE A 245 -12.32 14.29 4.22
N LYS A 246 -11.67 14.24 5.39
CA LYS A 246 -12.21 14.85 6.62
C LYS A 246 -12.52 16.33 6.41
N GLN A 247 -11.55 17.10 5.93
CA GLN A 247 -11.73 18.52 5.60
C GLN A 247 -12.83 18.72 4.55
N ALA A 248 -12.81 17.95 3.46
CA ALA A 248 -13.77 18.08 2.37
C ALA A 248 -15.20 17.72 2.78
N SER A 249 -15.36 16.73 3.66
CA SER A 249 -16.66 16.26 4.15
C SER A 249 -17.36 17.24 5.09
N GLU A 250 -16.63 18.20 5.64
CA GLU A 250 -17.18 19.28 6.48
C GLU A 250 -17.68 20.47 5.65
N ASP A 251 -17.31 20.56 4.37
CA ASP A 251 -17.73 21.66 3.51
C ASP A 251 -19.21 21.52 3.08
N PRO A 252 -20.07 22.52 3.39
CA PRO A 252 -21.49 22.47 3.05
C PRO A 252 -21.80 22.30 1.56
N ARG A 253 -20.87 22.68 0.66
CA ARG A 253 -21.01 22.51 -0.79
C ARG A 253 -21.08 21.04 -1.20
N PHE A 254 -20.54 20.14 -0.39
CA PHE A 254 -20.42 18.70 -0.68
C PHE A 254 -21.30 17.84 0.24
N ARG A 255 -22.30 18.44 0.89
CA ARG A 255 -23.19 17.76 1.84
C ARG A 255 -23.88 16.52 1.25
N GLU A 256 -24.28 16.59 -0.02
CA GLU A 256 -24.97 15.50 -0.73
C GLU A 256 -23.98 14.69 -1.62
N SER A 257 -22.67 14.86 -1.41
CA SER A 257 -21.65 14.14 -2.17
C SER A 257 -21.24 12.85 -1.46
N ASP A 258 -20.87 11.85 -2.26
CA ASP A 258 -20.25 10.62 -1.80
C ASP A 258 -18.73 10.77 -1.87
N PHE A 259 -18.04 10.39 -0.79
CA PHE A 259 -16.58 10.42 -0.70
C PHE A 259 -16.01 9.01 -0.72
N TYR A 260 -15.00 8.79 -1.56
CA TYR A 260 -14.30 7.52 -1.68
C TYR A 260 -12.79 7.71 -1.49
N GLY A 261 -12.25 7.24 -0.36
CA GLY A 261 -10.81 7.18 -0.14
C GLY A 261 -10.23 5.85 -0.62
N ILE A 262 -9.22 5.92 -1.48
CA ILE A 262 -8.47 4.76 -1.95
C ILE A 262 -7.08 4.80 -1.32
N GLU A 263 -6.72 3.73 -0.64
CA GLU A 263 -5.42 3.57 -0.01
C GLU A 263 -4.88 2.18 -0.33
N VAL A 264 -3.59 2.04 -0.57
CA VAL A 264 -2.99 0.75 -0.89
C VAL A 264 -2.37 0.11 0.36
N ALA A 265 -1.81 0.93 1.26
CA ALA A 265 -1.18 0.49 2.49
C ALA A 265 -2.23 0.02 3.52
N ARG A 266 -2.12 -1.24 3.95
CA ARG A 266 -3.10 -1.85 4.88
C ARG A 266 -3.25 -1.04 6.17
N GLN A 267 -2.15 -0.62 6.77
CA GLN A 267 -2.15 0.07 8.06
C GLN A 267 -2.85 1.44 7.98
N LEU A 268 -2.61 2.21 6.91
CA LEU A 268 -3.28 3.49 6.68
C LEU A 268 -4.78 3.32 6.39
N TYR A 269 -5.14 2.29 5.62
CA TYR A 269 -6.53 1.91 5.37
C TYR A 269 -7.27 1.52 6.66
N GLU A 270 -6.63 0.77 7.57
CA GLU A 270 -7.22 0.43 8.88
C GLU A 270 -7.48 1.68 9.73
N ILE A 271 -6.59 2.67 9.70
CA ILE A 271 -6.80 3.95 10.39
C ILE A 271 -7.96 4.72 9.76
N CYS A 272 -8.12 4.70 8.43
CA CYS A 272 -9.30 5.28 7.77
C CYS A 272 -10.61 4.67 8.31
N LEU A 273 -10.66 3.33 8.43
CA LEU A 273 -11.82 2.64 9.00
C LEU A 273 -12.05 2.99 10.47
N GLN A 274 -10.99 3.09 11.27
CA GLN A 274 -11.06 3.51 12.66
C GLN A 274 -11.64 4.92 12.80
N ARG A 275 -11.12 5.89 12.03
CA ARG A 275 -11.62 7.28 12.00
C ARG A 275 -13.09 7.33 11.57
N LYS A 276 -13.49 6.48 10.63
CA LYS A 276 -14.88 6.37 10.20
C LYS A 276 -15.78 5.87 11.34
N ASN A 277 -15.34 4.82 12.05
CA ASN A 277 -16.06 4.29 13.21
C ASN A 277 -16.14 5.30 14.36
N ASN A 278 -15.11 6.12 14.53
CA ASN A 278 -15.08 7.24 15.48
C ASN A 278 -15.94 8.44 15.06
N ARG A 279 -16.55 8.40 13.87
CA ARG A 279 -17.39 9.47 13.30
C ARG A 279 -16.62 10.78 13.11
N GLU A 280 -15.37 10.69 12.69
CA GLU A 280 -14.53 11.88 12.46
C GLU A 280 -14.85 12.64 11.16
N PHE A 281 -15.71 12.11 10.30
CA PHE A 281 -16.07 12.72 9.02
C PHE A 281 -17.41 13.46 9.11
N GLY A 282 -17.49 14.64 8.49
CA GLY A 282 -18.68 15.49 8.49
C GLY A 282 -19.85 14.97 7.64
N ASN A 283 -19.61 13.94 6.84
CA ASN A 283 -20.58 13.33 5.92
C ASN A 283 -20.71 11.82 6.19
N PRO A 284 -21.93 11.26 6.29
CA PRO A 284 -22.13 9.82 6.48
C PRO A 284 -21.73 8.95 5.27
N TYR A 285 -21.67 9.52 4.06
CA TYR A 285 -21.35 8.85 2.81
C TYR A 285 -19.85 8.88 2.50
N VAL A 286 -19.04 8.46 3.49
CA VAL A 286 -17.59 8.31 3.35
C VAL A 286 -17.25 6.83 3.31
N PHE A 287 -16.61 6.39 2.24
CA PHE A 287 -16.23 5.00 1.99
C PHE A 287 -14.72 4.90 1.77
N PHE A 288 -14.13 3.81 2.24
CA PHE A 288 -12.72 3.51 2.03
C PHE A 288 -12.59 2.17 1.34
N ALA A 289 -11.60 2.03 0.45
CA ALA A 289 -11.25 0.76 -0.14
C ALA A 289 -9.74 0.60 -0.23
N GLN A 290 -9.27 -0.62 0.07
CA GLN A 290 -7.88 -0.97 -0.15
C GLN A 290 -7.67 -1.45 -1.59
N LYS A 291 -7.05 -0.62 -2.44
CA LYS A 291 -6.84 -0.95 -3.87
C LYS A 291 -5.60 -0.25 -4.43
N ASN A 292 -4.98 -0.86 -5.44
CA ASN A 292 -3.96 -0.22 -6.26
C ASN A 292 -4.59 0.46 -7.49
N ALA A 293 -4.32 1.76 -7.64
CA ALA A 293 -4.86 2.63 -8.68
C ALA A 293 -4.11 2.61 -10.02
N VAL A 294 -2.98 1.89 -10.08
CA VAL A 294 -2.16 1.67 -11.29
C VAL A 294 -2.64 0.42 -12.03
N THR A 295 -2.80 -0.70 -11.33
CA THR A 295 -3.02 -2.02 -11.94
C THR A 295 -4.44 -2.19 -12.49
N SER A 296 -5.42 -1.50 -11.91
CA SER A 296 -6.85 -1.61 -12.23
C SER A 296 -7.61 -0.29 -12.00
N PHE A 297 -8.87 -0.25 -12.42
CA PHE A 297 -9.78 0.83 -12.01
C PHE A 297 -10.13 0.68 -10.53
N VAL A 298 -10.06 1.79 -9.81
CA VAL A 298 -10.44 1.87 -8.39
C VAL A 298 -11.84 2.41 -8.22
N PHE A 299 -12.34 3.14 -9.23
CA PHE A 299 -13.71 3.59 -9.36
C PHE A 299 -14.41 2.94 -10.55
N GLN A 300 -15.74 3.06 -10.61
CA GLN A 300 -16.47 2.64 -11.78
C GLN A 300 -16.12 3.56 -12.97
N LYS A 301 -16.14 3.02 -14.18
CA LYS A 301 -16.00 3.84 -15.39
C LYS A 301 -17.09 4.89 -15.46
N GLU A 302 -16.72 6.09 -15.89
CA GLU A 302 -17.63 7.21 -16.14
C GLU A 302 -18.52 7.60 -14.95
N SER A 303 -18.06 7.40 -13.71
CA SER A 303 -18.85 7.71 -12.51
C SER A 303 -18.37 8.94 -11.76
N MET A 304 -17.08 9.27 -11.82
CA MET A 304 -16.48 10.23 -10.90
C MET A 304 -16.72 11.67 -11.35
N ASN A 305 -17.24 12.52 -10.45
CA ASN A 305 -17.33 13.97 -10.66
C ASN A 305 -15.99 14.66 -10.39
N THR A 306 -15.33 14.24 -9.31
CA THR A 306 -13.99 14.69 -8.93
C THR A 306 -13.13 13.48 -8.58
N ILE A 307 -11.91 13.44 -9.10
CA ILE A 307 -10.84 12.62 -8.56
C ILE A 307 -9.76 13.57 -8.04
N HIS A 308 -9.25 13.32 -6.85
CA HIS A 308 -8.16 14.05 -6.22
C HIS A 308 -6.98 13.12 -5.99
N THR A 309 -5.78 13.63 -6.28
CA THR A 309 -4.50 13.01 -5.90
C THR A 309 -3.60 14.11 -5.35
N SER A 310 -2.92 13.83 -4.24
CA SER A 310 -1.90 14.74 -3.73
C SER A 310 -0.66 13.99 -3.30
N SER A 311 0.50 14.38 -3.84
CA SER A 311 1.80 13.78 -3.51
C SER A 311 1.81 12.27 -3.75
N LEU A 312 1.45 11.84 -4.96
CA LEU A 312 1.29 10.42 -5.31
C LEU A 312 1.91 10.07 -6.68
N THR A 313 1.82 10.98 -7.65
CA THR A 313 2.23 10.67 -9.03
C THR A 313 3.74 10.52 -9.17
N HIS A 314 4.53 11.21 -8.33
CA HIS A 314 5.98 11.00 -8.24
C HIS A 314 6.31 9.63 -7.63
N GLU A 315 5.57 9.14 -6.63
CA GLU A 315 5.79 7.80 -6.06
C GLU A 315 5.55 6.72 -7.13
N ILE A 316 4.49 6.85 -7.93
CA ILE A 316 4.17 5.91 -9.02
C ILE A 316 5.29 5.89 -10.07
N GLU A 317 5.80 7.06 -10.47
CA GLU A 317 6.94 7.15 -11.40
C GLU A 317 8.21 6.51 -10.81
N SER A 318 8.43 6.70 -9.51
CA SER A 318 9.68 6.36 -8.83
C SER A 318 9.81 4.88 -8.48
N TYR A 319 8.76 4.32 -7.86
CA TYR A 319 8.72 2.93 -7.39
C TYR A 319 8.13 1.98 -8.45
N GLY A 320 7.31 2.50 -9.35
CA GLY A 320 6.86 1.81 -10.55
C GLY A 320 7.77 2.13 -11.72
N ASN A 321 7.19 2.73 -12.76
CA ASN A 321 7.89 3.24 -13.92
C ASN A 321 6.97 4.17 -14.73
N ARG A 322 7.50 4.75 -15.81
CA ARG A 322 6.73 5.62 -16.71
C ARG A 322 5.44 4.98 -17.25
N GLN A 323 5.44 3.70 -17.59
CA GLN A 323 4.25 3.03 -18.10
C GLN A 323 3.16 2.90 -17.04
N ASP A 324 3.55 2.69 -15.79
CA ASP A 324 2.64 2.66 -14.64
C ASP A 324 1.96 4.03 -14.44
N LEU A 325 2.72 5.12 -14.52
CA LEU A 325 2.15 6.47 -14.46
C LEU A 325 1.20 6.76 -15.63
N LEU A 326 1.56 6.37 -16.85
CA LEU A 326 0.70 6.54 -18.02
C LEU A 326 -0.59 5.71 -17.90
N LYS A 327 -0.50 4.48 -17.38
CA LYS A 327 -1.67 3.64 -17.09
C LYS A 327 -2.54 4.26 -16.00
N PHE A 328 -1.93 4.80 -14.95
CA PHE A 328 -2.62 5.53 -13.90
C PHE A 328 -3.42 6.71 -14.48
N ILE A 329 -2.80 7.55 -15.33
CA ILE A 329 -3.46 8.68 -16.00
C ILE A 329 -4.65 8.20 -16.87
N SER A 330 -4.44 7.15 -17.66
CA SER A 330 -5.48 6.54 -18.49
C SER A 330 -6.69 6.09 -17.66
N ASN A 331 -6.43 5.44 -16.52
CA ASN A 331 -7.49 5.01 -15.61
C ASN A 331 -8.31 6.20 -15.08
N ARG A 332 -7.66 7.32 -14.73
CA ARG A 332 -8.37 8.53 -14.27
C ARG A 332 -9.31 9.08 -15.35
N TYR A 333 -8.88 9.06 -16.61
CA TYR A 333 -9.73 9.51 -17.73
C TYR A 333 -10.95 8.61 -17.91
N GLU A 334 -10.77 7.30 -17.82
CA GLU A 334 -11.85 6.31 -17.95
C GLU A 334 -12.85 6.37 -16.77
N GLU A 335 -12.38 6.65 -15.56
CA GLU A 335 -13.19 6.73 -14.35
C GLU A 335 -14.03 8.00 -14.24
N LEU A 336 -13.57 9.12 -14.84
CA LEU A 336 -14.34 10.37 -14.86
C LEU A 336 -15.55 10.29 -15.79
N GLN A 337 -16.66 10.87 -15.32
CA GLN A 337 -17.81 11.16 -16.19
C GLN A 337 -17.50 12.37 -17.11
N SER A 338 -18.29 12.55 -18.17
CA SER A 338 -18.22 13.79 -18.99
C SER A 338 -18.49 15.01 -18.10
N GLY A 339 -17.63 16.02 -18.21
CA GLY A 339 -17.63 17.19 -17.33
C GLY A 339 -17.02 16.94 -15.95
N GLY A 340 -16.47 15.75 -15.64
CA GLY A 340 -15.70 15.49 -14.43
C GLY A 340 -14.34 16.19 -14.42
N VAL A 341 -13.65 16.21 -13.26
CA VAL A 341 -12.30 16.79 -13.12
C VAL A 341 -11.38 15.89 -12.30
N TRP A 342 -10.15 15.70 -12.76
CA TRP A 342 -9.05 15.20 -11.96
C TRP A 342 -8.18 16.36 -11.49
N ILE A 343 -8.05 16.50 -10.18
CA ILE A 343 -7.21 17.47 -9.50
C ILE A 343 -5.96 16.74 -9.02
N ASN A 344 -4.80 17.02 -9.64
CA ASN A 344 -3.51 16.49 -9.21
C ASN A 344 -2.66 17.60 -8.59
N ARG A 345 -2.32 17.47 -7.30
CA ARG A 345 -1.43 18.37 -6.59
C ARG A 345 -0.13 17.64 -6.26
N ASP A 346 0.97 18.02 -6.89
CA ASP A 346 2.21 17.26 -6.71
C ASP A 346 3.48 18.14 -6.74
N VAL A 347 4.64 17.53 -6.57
CA VAL A 347 5.95 18.11 -6.92
C VAL A 347 6.12 18.16 -8.44
N ILE A 348 7.05 18.99 -8.93
CA ILE A 348 7.25 19.19 -10.37
C ILE A 348 8.70 19.50 -10.72
N GLY A 349 9.13 19.08 -11.91
CA GLY A 349 10.38 19.51 -12.52
C GLY A 349 10.29 20.89 -13.18
N PRO A 350 11.44 21.57 -13.37
CA PRO A 350 11.49 22.84 -14.07
C PRO A 350 11.31 22.70 -15.58
N GLU A 351 10.79 23.75 -16.22
CA GLU A 351 10.85 23.86 -17.67
C GLU A 351 12.31 23.92 -18.16
N ASN A 352 12.59 23.28 -19.30
CA ASN A 352 13.94 23.12 -19.83
C ASN A 352 14.92 22.49 -18.83
N GLY A 353 14.48 21.48 -18.06
CA GLY A 353 15.28 20.87 -17.00
C GLY A 353 16.65 20.32 -17.44
N SER A 354 16.86 20.00 -18.71
CA SER A 354 18.16 19.60 -19.27
C SER A 354 19.17 20.74 -19.43
N LYS A 355 18.75 22.00 -19.25
CA LYS A 355 19.62 23.17 -19.32
C LYS A 355 20.70 23.07 -18.25
N THR A 356 21.96 23.13 -18.66
CA THR A 356 23.09 23.22 -17.73
C THR A 356 23.11 24.59 -17.04
N ILE A 357 23.23 24.57 -15.71
CA ILE A 357 23.31 25.74 -14.83
C ILE A 357 24.53 25.63 -13.92
N LEU A 358 24.85 26.72 -13.23
CA LEU A 358 25.82 26.74 -12.13
C LEU A 358 25.05 26.88 -10.82
N MET A 359 25.24 25.94 -9.89
CA MET A 359 24.65 25.97 -8.56
C MET A 359 25.73 26.27 -7.53
N GLN A 360 25.55 27.33 -6.75
CA GLN A 360 26.38 27.65 -5.60
C GLN A 360 25.64 27.26 -4.33
N LEU A 361 26.34 26.59 -3.42
CA LEU A 361 25.80 26.09 -2.15
C LEU A 361 26.58 26.70 -0.99
N THR A 362 25.89 27.03 0.10
CA THR A 362 26.56 27.55 1.30
C THR A 362 27.37 26.45 2.01
N THR A 363 28.50 26.85 2.57
CA THR A 363 29.38 26.05 3.43
C THR A 363 29.23 26.41 4.91
N GLU A 364 28.44 27.45 5.21
CA GLU A 364 28.40 28.09 6.53
C GLU A 364 27.27 27.57 7.43
N ASP A 365 26.39 26.71 6.91
CA ASP A 365 25.20 26.20 7.61
C ASP A 365 25.36 24.78 8.18
N GLY A 366 26.59 24.26 8.22
CA GLY A 366 26.88 22.97 8.82
C GLY A 366 28.32 22.50 8.59
N ARG A 367 28.59 21.22 8.84
CA ARG A 367 29.90 20.59 8.60
C ARG A 367 30.15 20.37 7.11
N ASN A 368 31.40 20.49 6.67
CA ASN A 368 31.78 20.38 5.25
C ASN A 368 32.56 19.09 4.92
N ASP A 369 33.13 18.48 5.96
CA ASP A 369 33.87 17.24 5.95
C ASP A 369 32.93 16.03 6.09
N ASP A 370 33.53 14.84 6.08
CA ASP A 370 32.94 13.54 6.42
C ASP A 370 31.62 13.10 5.77
N PHE A 371 31.14 13.81 4.73
CA PHE A 371 29.85 13.59 4.06
C PHE A 371 29.54 12.13 3.67
N ASP A 372 30.56 11.29 3.48
CA ASP A 372 30.50 9.89 3.06
C ASP A 372 30.37 8.85 4.19
N LEU A 373 30.26 9.27 5.46
CA LEU A 373 30.10 8.33 6.59
C LEU A 373 28.85 7.43 6.47
N VAL A 374 29.01 6.14 6.81
CA VAL A 374 27.95 5.14 6.67
C VAL A 374 27.33 4.82 8.03
N PHE A 375 26.00 4.74 8.07
CA PHE A 375 25.21 4.44 9.26
C PHE A 375 24.26 3.29 8.97
N SER A 376 24.10 2.38 9.92
CA SER A 376 23.09 1.31 9.85
C SER A 376 21.79 1.68 10.58
N ASP A 377 21.81 2.73 11.40
CA ASP A 377 20.67 3.23 12.16
C ASP A 377 20.13 4.50 11.49
N ASN A 378 18.83 4.51 11.16
CA ASN A 378 18.20 5.62 10.45
C ASN A 378 18.11 6.91 11.30
N THR A 379 17.99 6.79 12.62
CA THR A 379 17.92 7.96 13.51
C THR A 379 19.28 8.65 13.57
N LEU A 380 20.35 7.86 13.71
CA LEU A 380 21.72 8.38 13.67
C LEU A 380 22.07 8.97 12.30
N LEU A 381 21.60 8.35 11.22
CA LEU A 381 21.76 8.90 9.87
C LEU A 381 21.07 10.26 9.75
N ALA A 382 19.81 10.38 10.19
CA ALA A 382 19.05 11.63 10.11
C ALA A 382 19.70 12.77 10.92
N GLU A 383 20.14 12.48 12.15
CA GLU A 383 20.87 13.46 12.99
C GLU A 383 22.18 13.89 12.33
N TYR A 384 22.92 12.93 11.77
CA TYR A 384 24.17 13.19 11.06
C TYR A 384 23.95 14.08 9.83
N LEU A 385 22.97 13.76 8.98
CA LEU A 385 22.59 14.53 7.79
C LEU A 385 22.18 15.96 8.17
N GLY A 386 21.41 16.11 9.27
CA GLY A 386 21.04 17.41 9.82
C GLY A 386 22.19 18.27 10.30
N GLY A 387 23.39 17.69 10.50
CA GLY A 387 24.61 18.41 10.85
C GLY A 387 25.49 18.79 9.67
N LEU A 388 25.19 18.34 8.44
CA LEU A 388 25.93 18.68 7.24
C LEU A 388 25.54 20.07 6.73
N SER A 389 26.51 20.80 6.18
CA SER A 389 26.25 21.99 5.38
C SER A 389 25.47 21.62 4.12
N THR A 390 24.78 22.59 3.53
CA THR A 390 24.09 22.39 2.24
C THR A 390 25.08 21.90 1.17
N TYR A 391 26.32 22.40 1.15
CA TYR A 391 27.39 21.93 0.26
C TYR A 391 27.73 20.44 0.46
N ALA A 392 28.00 20.01 1.70
CA ALA A 392 28.33 18.62 2.00
C ALA A 392 27.15 17.68 1.77
N LEU A 393 25.94 18.13 2.10
CA LEU A 393 24.71 17.40 1.89
C LEU A 393 24.44 17.15 0.41
N PHE A 394 24.80 18.07 -0.50
CA PHE A 394 24.75 17.82 -1.94
C PHE A 394 25.69 16.70 -2.38
N LYS A 395 26.92 16.66 -1.85
CA LYS A 395 27.85 15.57 -2.16
C LYS A 395 27.32 14.23 -1.68
N ARG A 396 26.77 14.20 -0.47
CA ARG A 396 26.07 13.02 0.07
C ARG A 396 24.87 12.62 -0.79
N PHE A 397 24.04 13.58 -1.16
CA PHE A 397 22.88 13.37 -2.04
C PHE A 397 23.29 12.71 -3.35
N CYS A 398 24.29 13.22 -4.06
CA CYS A 398 24.75 12.62 -5.31
C CYS A 398 25.26 11.18 -5.16
N MET A 399 25.76 10.79 -3.98
CA MET A 399 26.18 9.40 -3.71
C MET A 399 25.01 8.45 -3.49
N ASP A 400 23.94 8.91 -2.86
CA ASP A 400 22.83 8.05 -2.43
C ASP A 400 21.66 8.07 -3.40
N PHE A 401 21.37 9.25 -3.98
CA PHE A 401 20.21 9.49 -4.81
C PHE A 401 20.15 8.55 -6.00
N ARG A 402 19.10 7.74 -6.05
CA ARG A 402 18.78 6.73 -7.07
C ARG A 402 19.94 5.80 -7.42
N LYS A 403 20.76 5.49 -6.42
CA LYS A 403 21.92 4.59 -6.56
C LYS A 403 21.49 3.18 -6.96
N THR A 404 20.41 2.66 -6.37
CA THR A 404 19.90 1.31 -6.65
C THR A 404 19.34 1.22 -8.08
N GLU A 405 18.74 2.31 -8.55
CA GLU A 405 18.15 2.46 -9.88
C GLU A 405 19.19 2.79 -10.96
N ASN A 406 20.45 3.02 -10.58
CA ASN A 406 21.55 3.46 -11.46
C ASN A 406 21.25 4.77 -12.19
N ASP A 407 20.63 5.72 -11.50
CA ASP A 407 20.11 6.98 -12.07
C ASP A 407 20.56 8.20 -11.24
N GLN A 408 21.80 8.11 -10.75
CA GLN A 408 22.48 9.13 -9.95
C GLN A 408 22.73 10.42 -10.75
N ILE A 409 22.92 11.52 -10.04
CA ILE A 409 23.17 12.84 -10.63
C ILE A 409 24.62 12.97 -11.09
N SER A 410 24.79 13.47 -12.31
CA SER A 410 26.09 13.85 -12.87
C SER A 410 26.33 15.35 -12.71
N TYR A 411 27.50 15.73 -12.21
CA TYR A 411 27.89 17.12 -12.01
C TYR A 411 29.40 17.32 -12.20
N ASN A 412 29.82 18.56 -12.46
CA ASN A 412 31.21 18.99 -12.40
C ASN A 412 31.38 20.06 -11.32
N GLU A 413 32.35 19.89 -10.42
CA GLU A 413 32.72 20.94 -9.48
C GLU A 413 33.76 21.86 -10.12
N ILE A 414 33.45 23.16 -10.24
CA ILE A 414 34.30 24.16 -10.89
C ILE A 414 34.58 25.33 -9.94
N HIS A 415 35.74 25.96 -10.14
CA HIS A 415 36.18 27.10 -9.35
C HIS A 415 36.35 28.31 -10.26
N ILE A 416 35.59 29.38 -9.99
CA ILE A 416 35.61 30.62 -10.79
C ILE A 416 35.84 31.78 -9.82
N GLU A 417 36.94 32.52 -10.02
CA GLU A 417 37.27 33.73 -9.25
C GLU A 417 37.28 33.55 -7.72
N GLY A 418 37.52 32.32 -7.24
CA GLY A 418 37.58 31.97 -5.81
C GLY A 418 36.31 31.33 -5.26
N ASP A 419 35.21 31.34 -6.03
CA ASP A 419 33.95 30.70 -5.67
C ASP A 419 33.84 29.31 -6.29
N THR A 420 33.22 28.38 -5.54
CA THR A 420 32.94 27.01 -5.98
C THR A 420 31.51 26.90 -6.50
N TYR A 421 31.36 26.28 -7.67
CA TYR A 421 30.07 25.99 -8.30
C TYR A 421 29.97 24.52 -8.69
N PHE A 422 28.76 23.98 -8.64
CA PHE A 422 28.41 22.73 -9.30
C PHE A 422 27.76 23.03 -10.65
N GLU A 423 28.39 22.61 -11.74
CA GLU A 423 27.80 22.61 -13.08
C GLU A 423 27.00 21.31 -13.28
N LEU A 424 25.69 21.42 -13.42
CA LEU A 424 24.76 20.29 -13.55
C LEU A 424 23.49 20.71 -14.31
N ALA A 425 22.61 19.75 -14.62
CA ALA A 425 21.32 20.05 -15.23
C ALA A 425 20.37 20.71 -14.21
N LEU A 426 19.56 21.67 -14.65
CA LEU A 426 18.62 22.39 -13.79
C LEU A 426 17.64 21.46 -13.08
N LYS A 427 17.20 20.36 -13.74
CA LYS A 427 16.36 19.34 -13.12
C LYS A 427 17.03 18.66 -11.92
N ASP A 428 18.34 18.41 -12.00
CA ASP A 428 19.09 17.68 -10.97
C ASP A 428 19.39 18.60 -9.79
N ALA A 429 19.64 19.89 -10.06
CA ALA A 429 19.69 20.91 -9.02
C ALA A 429 18.34 21.05 -8.29
N ALA A 430 17.23 21.09 -9.04
CA ALA A 430 15.89 21.15 -8.46
C ALA A 430 15.57 19.89 -7.62
N GLU A 431 15.98 18.72 -8.09
CA GLU A 431 15.84 17.45 -7.36
C GLU A 431 16.51 17.51 -5.99
N PHE A 432 17.78 17.92 -5.93
CA PHE A 432 18.49 18.12 -4.67
C PHE A 432 17.77 19.13 -3.77
N MET A 433 17.42 20.29 -4.32
CA MET A 433 16.79 21.36 -3.55
C MET A 433 15.48 20.89 -2.89
N LEU A 434 14.66 20.11 -3.59
CA LEU A 434 13.36 19.67 -3.08
C LEU A 434 13.48 18.55 -2.03
N THR A 435 14.52 17.71 -2.13
CA THR A 435 14.65 16.48 -1.33
C THR A 435 15.58 16.63 -0.12
N LYS A 436 16.56 17.54 -0.17
CA LYS A 436 17.66 17.61 0.80
C LYS A 436 17.21 17.67 2.27
N ASP A 437 16.07 18.26 2.59
CA ASP A 437 15.65 18.49 3.98
C ASP A 437 14.87 17.31 4.60
N TYR A 438 14.65 16.20 3.89
CA TYR A 438 13.94 15.01 4.40
C TYR A 438 14.89 14.00 5.08
N HIS A 439 15.61 14.42 6.11
CA HIS A 439 16.62 13.57 6.76
C HIS A 439 16.04 12.31 7.43
N ASP A 440 14.88 12.42 8.08
CA ASP A 440 14.24 11.30 8.78
C ASP A 440 13.82 10.17 7.83
N ASN A 441 13.52 10.52 6.58
CA ASN A 441 13.08 9.59 5.53
C ASN A 441 14.12 9.44 4.42
N TRP A 442 15.38 9.84 4.66
CA TRP A 442 16.40 9.96 3.62
C TRP A 442 16.49 8.72 2.74
N ASN A 443 16.58 7.55 3.34
CA ASN A 443 16.71 6.30 2.60
C ASN A 443 15.54 6.03 1.65
N SER A 444 14.29 6.34 2.02
CA SER A 444 13.16 6.20 1.09
C SER A 444 13.15 7.30 0.03
N GLU A 445 13.41 8.54 0.43
CA GLU A 445 13.41 9.72 -0.46
C GLU A 445 14.49 9.63 -1.55
N MET A 446 15.62 8.98 -1.27
CA MET A 446 16.67 8.74 -2.27
C MET A 446 16.23 7.81 -3.40
N HIS A 447 15.13 7.07 -3.25
CA HIS A 447 14.54 6.30 -4.36
C HIS A 447 13.56 7.14 -5.19
N GLU A 448 13.11 8.29 -4.68
CA GLU A 448 12.08 9.09 -5.32
C GLU A 448 12.67 10.06 -6.36
N ARG A 449 11.91 10.32 -7.42
CA ARG A 449 12.23 11.27 -8.48
C ARG A 449 11.10 12.29 -8.56
N PHE A 450 11.33 13.49 -8.05
CA PHE A 450 10.34 14.57 -8.04
C PHE A 450 10.29 15.31 -9.38
N CYS A 451 11.45 15.54 -10.01
CA CYS A 451 11.57 16.36 -11.21
C CYS A 451 11.46 15.55 -12.52
N PHE A 452 10.57 14.55 -12.57
CA PHE A 452 10.42 13.66 -13.73
C PHE A 452 9.72 14.30 -14.94
N TRP A 453 8.90 15.34 -14.72
CA TRP A 453 8.24 16.11 -15.76
C TRP A 453 8.13 17.59 -15.42
N SER A 454 8.23 18.43 -16.46
CA SER A 454 7.83 19.83 -16.43
C SER A 454 6.32 20.01 -16.59
N PHE A 455 5.83 21.24 -16.41
CA PHE A 455 4.42 21.55 -16.59
C PHE A 455 3.94 21.29 -18.03
N SER A 456 4.76 21.67 -19.02
CA SER A 456 4.47 21.45 -20.43
C SER A 456 4.41 19.96 -20.78
N GLU A 457 5.28 19.14 -20.20
CA GLU A 457 5.27 17.68 -20.40
C GLU A 457 4.03 17.03 -19.77
N TRP A 458 3.67 17.45 -18.55
CA TRP A 458 2.42 17.06 -17.90
C TRP A 458 1.21 17.41 -18.75
N LYS A 459 1.12 18.67 -19.21
CA LYS A 459 0.02 19.16 -20.03
C LYS A 459 -0.12 18.35 -21.32
N ALA A 460 0.96 18.21 -22.08
CA ALA A 460 0.96 17.47 -23.34
C ALA A 460 0.53 16.01 -23.14
N THR A 461 1.00 15.38 -22.07
CA THR A 461 0.63 13.99 -21.74
C THR A 461 -0.85 13.88 -21.42
N LEU A 462 -1.38 14.73 -20.54
CA LEU A 462 -2.81 14.72 -20.19
C LEU A 462 -3.69 14.94 -21.42
N GLU A 463 -3.35 15.90 -22.27
CA GLU A 463 -4.06 16.18 -23.53
C GLU A 463 -4.02 14.99 -24.50
N SER A 464 -2.93 14.21 -24.51
CA SER A 464 -2.84 12.99 -25.34
C SER A 464 -3.80 11.87 -24.91
N PHE A 465 -4.22 11.85 -23.63
CA PHE A 465 -5.25 10.94 -23.11
C PHE A 465 -6.68 11.47 -23.28
N GLY A 466 -6.85 12.66 -23.86
CA GLY A 466 -8.16 13.28 -24.12
C GLY A 466 -8.63 14.26 -23.05
N PHE A 467 -7.82 14.53 -22.02
CA PHE A 467 -8.15 15.58 -21.06
C PHE A 467 -8.06 16.98 -21.69
N ARG A 468 -8.87 17.90 -21.18
CA ARG A 468 -8.60 19.34 -21.28
C ARG A 468 -7.96 19.82 -19.99
N VAL A 469 -6.74 20.33 -20.06
CA VAL A 469 -6.07 20.99 -18.93
C VAL A 469 -6.60 22.41 -18.80
N GLU A 470 -7.23 22.72 -17.66
CA GLU A 470 -7.84 24.02 -17.40
C GLU A 470 -6.79 25.12 -17.20
N GLU A 471 -7.11 26.35 -17.59
CA GLU A 471 -6.20 27.52 -17.50
C GLU A 471 -5.76 27.87 -16.08
N SER A 472 -6.53 27.44 -15.08
CA SER A 472 -6.19 27.60 -13.66
C SER A 472 -5.13 26.60 -13.17
N SER A 473 -4.73 25.63 -14.00
CA SER A 473 -3.60 24.77 -13.74
C SER A 473 -2.31 25.58 -13.73
N SER A 474 -1.43 25.34 -12.77
CA SER A 474 -0.17 26.09 -12.66
C SER A 474 0.93 25.30 -11.97
N ALA A 475 2.18 25.57 -12.38
CA ALA A 475 3.37 25.26 -11.61
C ALA A 475 3.80 26.51 -10.84
N TYR A 476 4.20 26.35 -9.58
CA TYR A 476 4.58 27.46 -8.72
C TYR A 476 5.70 27.06 -7.76
N ALA A 477 6.49 28.05 -7.34
CA ALA A 477 7.42 27.90 -6.24
C ALA A 477 6.68 28.19 -4.93
N ASN A 478 6.60 27.20 -4.04
CA ASN A 478 5.95 27.36 -2.75
C ASN A 478 6.73 28.38 -1.91
N PRO A 479 6.12 29.51 -1.49
CA PRO A 479 6.83 30.57 -0.77
C PRO A 479 7.47 30.09 0.53
N TRP A 480 6.82 29.17 1.25
CA TRP A 480 7.37 28.61 2.47
C TRP A 480 8.60 27.76 2.19
N ILE A 481 8.58 26.93 1.14
CA ILE A 481 9.75 26.14 0.73
C ILE A 481 10.89 27.06 0.33
N VAL A 482 10.63 28.06 -0.51
CA VAL A 482 11.67 29.02 -0.94
C VAL A 482 12.32 29.70 0.27
N GLN A 483 11.50 30.27 1.15
CA GLN A 483 11.97 31.03 2.31
C GLN A 483 12.74 30.16 3.32
N ASN A 484 12.26 28.93 3.61
CA ASN A 484 12.82 28.12 4.70
C ASN A 484 13.88 27.11 4.23
N ARG A 485 13.86 26.73 2.94
CA ARG A 485 14.71 25.66 2.40
C ARG A 485 15.74 26.15 1.39
N PHE A 486 15.48 27.22 0.63
CA PHE A 486 16.35 27.65 -0.49
C PHE A 486 17.12 28.93 -0.18
N GLU A 487 16.44 29.96 0.32
CA GLU A 487 17.06 31.26 0.61
C GLU A 487 18.27 31.13 1.53
N ASN A 488 19.36 31.82 1.17
CA ASN A 488 20.65 31.80 1.85
C ASN A 488 21.39 30.44 1.86
N LYS A 489 20.82 29.41 1.24
CA LYS A 489 21.41 28.06 1.16
C LYS A 489 21.87 27.70 -0.26
N VAL A 490 21.09 28.10 -1.26
CA VAL A 490 21.31 27.75 -2.67
C VAL A 490 21.18 28.99 -3.54
N GLN A 491 22.07 29.18 -4.51
CA GLN A 491 21.94 30.18 -5.56
C GLN A 491 22.16 29.52 -6.93
N LEU A 492 21.29 29.84 -7.89
CA LEU A 492 21.34 29.30 -9.24
C LEU A 492 21.76 30.39 -10.22
N PHE A 493 22.62 30.03 -11.17
CA PHE A 493 23.10 30.93 -12.21
C PHE A 493 23.10 30.27 -13.58
N ASP A 494 22.97 31.07 -14.64
CA ASP A 494 23.32 30.61 -15.98
C ASP A 494 24.84 30.52 -16.18
N LYS A 495 25.28 30.04 -17.36
CA LYS A 495 26.71 29.92 -17.69
C LYS A 495 27.46 31.26 -17.73
N ASN A 496 26.75 32.39 -17.81
CA ASN A 496 27.32 33.73 -17.76
C ASN A 496 27.30 34.32 -16.34
N ARG A 497 27.00 33.51 -15.32
CA ARG A 497 26.85 33.92 -13.92
C ARG A 497 25.73 34.92 -13.68
N LYS A 498 24.70 34.94 -14.53
CA LYS A 498 23.48 35.69 -14.24
C LYS A 498 22.59 34.85 -13.34
N ALA A 499 22.18 35.43 -12.21
CA ALA A 499 21.27 34.78 -11.27
C ALA A 499 19.97 34.34 -11.96
N LEU A 500 19.50 33.15 -11.60
CA LEU A 500 18.25 32.55 -12.03
C LEU A 500 17.25 32.56 -10.87
N ASP A 501 15.98 32.69 -11.21
CA ASP A 501 14.91 32.47 -10.25
C ASP A 501 14.88 30.99 -9.82
N TYR A 502 14.37 30.73 -8.62
CA TYR A 502 14.18 29.35 -8.18
C TYR A 502 13.16 28.62 -9.06
N PRO A 503 13.40 27.33 -9.36
CA PRO A 503 12.47 26.52 -10.12
C PRO A 503 11.15 26.32 -9.36
N PRO A 504 10.06 25.96 -10.08
CA PRO A 504 8.82 25.58 -9.42
C PRO A 504 9.04 24.36 -8.51
N THR A 505 8.32 24.32 -7.40
CA THR A 505 8.40 23.23 -6.42
C THR A 505 7.18 22.34 -6.47
N ASN A 506 6.05 22.89 -6.94
CA ASN A 506 4.76 22.22 -6.92
C ASN A 506 3.98 22.51 -8.19
N VAL A 507 3.04 21.60 -8.48
CA VAL A 507 2.05 21.75 -9.52
C VAL A 507 0.65 21.55 -8.96
N LEU A 508 -0.29 22.31 -9.49
CA LEU A 508 -1.71 22.03 -9.42
C LEU A 508 -2.22 21.84 -10.86
N LEU A 509 -2.55 20.61 -11.21
CA LEU A 509 -3.13 20.24 -12.50
C LEU A 509 -4.63 20.00 -12.34
N LEU A 510 -5.41 20.63 -13.21
CA LEU A 510 -6.86 20.49 -13.27
C LEU A 510 -7.22 19.95 -14.65
N ALA A 511 -7.44 18.64 -14.73
CA ALA A 511 -7.66 17.92 -15.97
C ALA A 511 -9.14 17.51 -16.08
N SER A 512 -9.89 18.16 -16.95
CA SER A 512 -11.31 17.86 -17.17
C SER A 512 -11.52 16.87 -18.31
N LYS A 513 -12.48 15.96 -18.15
CA LYS A 513 -13.01 15.17 -19.27
C LYS A 513 -14.15 15.94 -19.92
N ILE A 514 -14.09 16.15 -21.23
CA ILE A 514 -15.13 16.87 -21.99
C ILE A 514 -16.20 15.88 -22.44
#